data_AF-W4LGU2-F1
#
_entry.id   AF-W4LGU2-F1
#
_cell.length_a   1.000
_cell.length_b   1.000
_cell.length_c   1.000
_cell.angle_alpha   90.00
_cell.angle_beta   90.00
_cell.angle_gamma   90.00
#
_symmetry.space_group_name_H-M   'P 1'
#
loop_
_entity.id
_entity.type
_entity.pdbx_description
1 polymer ?
#
loop_
_entity_poly.entity_id
_entity_poly.type
_entity_poly.pdbx_seq_one_letter_code
_entity_poly.pdbx_strand_id
1 'polypeptide(L)'
;MLKGCLVACLLLATTVPHGEAVQPRTVLVSTVAELKTAVQQARAGTIIDLADGAYTLDRPLMITGQGTQRHPILIRAKNLGQARIVGTATLHIRDAAWVIVDGLTLAPVLKTRHAGVQVTHSAHVQLSRLSFHFQEPLGRRAPMAHWLSFHATRHSRVHHSRFGPRVGIGLDIEVRKPSQHIRIDHNYFYDRETHGRNGAETIRIDGGRGHRWDAYTVIEHNLFDRCSGEGEIISIKSHRNTVRANTFRESFGAVTIRSGDYNRITGNFFLAFTEPMAFGVRIHGLHNRVINNYMYGLERCIISSWGDTHIPYIDSTLREAMTDGCRSHT
;
A
#
# COMPACT_ATOMS: atom_id res chain seq x y z
N MET A 1 -35.56 -72.22 -3.96
CA MET A 1 -35.25 -71.43 -2.75
C MET A 1 -34.46 -70.19 -3.16
N LEU A 2 -35.09 -69.04 -3.36
CA LEU A 2 -34.39 -67.75 -3.41
C LEU A 2 -35.35 -66.71 -2.81
N LYS A 3 -35.00 -66.17 -1.64
CA LYS A 3 -35.74 -65.12 -0.93
C LYS A 3 -35.32 -63.76 -1.50
N GLY A 4 -36.25 -63.00 -2.05
CA GLY A 4 -36.04 -61.59 -2.42
C GLY A 4 -36.18 -60.69 -1.20
N CYS A 5 -35.11 -60.02 -0.81
CA CYS A 5 -35.13 -58.94 0.18
C CYS A 5 -35.46 -57.62 -0.52
N LEU A 6 -36.62 -57.04 -0.23
CA LEU A 6 -36.90 -55.63 -0.52
C LEU A 6 -36.18 -54.77 0.54
N VAL A 7 -35.21 -53.96 0.12
CA VAL A 7 -34.61 -52.92 0.97
C VAL A 7 -35.34 -51.61 0.68
N ALA A 8 -36.11 -51.13 1.65
CA ALA A 8 -36.72 -49.81 1.61
C ALA A 8 -35.65 -48.75 1.98
N CYS A 9 -35.21 -47.97 0.98
CA CYS A 9 -34.38 -46.79 1.20
C CYS A 9 -35.25 -45.65 1.76
N LEU A 10 -35.20 -45.42 3.09
CA LEU A 10 -35.68 -44.17 3.68
C LEU A 10 -34.75 -43.03 3.26
N LEU A 11 -35.23 -42.16 2.37
CA LEU A 11 -34.64 -40.85 2.11
C LEU A 11 -34.94 -39.92 3.29
N LEU A 12 -33.99 -39.82 4.22
CA LEU A 12 -33.96 -38.74 5.21
C LEU A 12 -33.59 -37.44 4.49
N ALA A 13 -34.60 -36.64 4.15
CA ALA A 13 -34.41 -35.27 3.70
C ALA A 13 -33.84 -34.45 4.86
N THR A 14 -32.51 -34.31 4.92
CA THR A 14 -31.86 -33.36 5.82
C THR A 14 -32.15 -31.97 5.29
N THR A 15 -33.06 -31.26 5.95
CA THR A 15 -33.23 -29.82 5.75
C THR A 15 -31.95 -29.14 6.21
N VAL A 16 -31.03 -28.87 5.27
CA VAL A 16 -29.91 -27.99 5.51
C VAL A 16 -30.52 -26.64 5.88
N PRO A 17 -30.29 -26.09 7.09
CA PRO A 17 -30.78 -24.78 7.42
C PRO A 17 -30.16 -23.80 6.42
N HIS A 18 -30.98 -23.31 5.50
CA HIS A 18 -30.65 -22.12 4.73
C HIS A 18 -30.48 -21.02 5.76
N GLY A 19 -29.23 -20.67 6.06
CA GLY A 19 -28.93 -19.50 6.87
C GLY A 19 -29.67 -18.31 6.27
N GLU A 20 -30.60 -17.74 7.04
CA GLU A 20 -31.34 -16.56 6.62
C GLU A 20 -30.37 -15.54 6.03
N ALA A 21 -30.71 -15.02 4.85
CA ALA A 21 -29.97 -13.93 4.26
C ALA A 21 -30.08 -12.73 5.21
N VAL A 22 -29.05 -12.53 6.05
CA VAL A 22 -28.96 -11.34 6.91
C VAL A 22 -28.90 -10.14 5.97
N GLN A 23 -30.00 -9.41 5.90
CA GLN A 23 -30.07 -8.17 5.14
C GLN A 23 -28.98 -7.22 5.67
N PRO A 24 -28.13 -6.64 4.79
CA PRO A 24 -27.04 -5.81 5.24
C PRO A 24 -27.59 -4.61 6.01
N ARG A 25 -27.20 -4.50 7.29
CA ARG A 25 -27.57 -3.36 8.13
C ARG A 25 -26.80 -2.15 7.65
N THR A 26 -27.49 -1.27 6.92
CA THR A 26 -26.93 0.01 6.48
C THR A 26 -27.20 1.07 7.54
N VAL A 27 -26.15 1.76 7.97
CA VAL A 27 -26.17 2.85 8.95
C VAL A 27 -25.64 4.10 8.26
N LEU A 28 -26.52 5.06 8.01
CA LEU A 28 -26.13 6.38 7.51
C LEU A 28 -25.59 7.20 8.69
N VAL A 29 -24.43 7.83 8.53
CA VAL A 29 -23.81 8.71 9.52
C VAL A 29 -23.47 10.05 8.88
N SER A 30 -23.76 11.14 9.57
CA SER A 30 -23.47 12.52 9.14
C SER A 30 -22.57 13.28 10.11
N THR A 31 -22.31 12.71 11.29
CA THR A 31 -21.43 13.31 12.31
C THR A 31 -20.31 12.35 12.76
N VAL A 32 -19.27 12.91 13.38
CA VAL A 32 -18.18 12.12 13.99
C VAL A 32 -18.68 11.24 15.13
N ALA A 33 -19.67 11.71 15.92
CA ALA A 33 -20.23 10.95 17.03
C ALA A 33 -20.99 9.70 16.53
N GLU A 34 -21.80 9.87 15.47
CA GLU A 34 -22.50 8.76 14.81
C GLU A 34 -21.50 7.79 14.17
N LEU A 35 -20.47 8.29 13.48
CA LEU A 35 -19.43 7.45 12.89
C LEU A 35 -18.71 6.60 13.94
N LYS A 36 -18.29 7.21 15.06
CA LYS A 36 -17.67 6.50 16.19
C LYS A 36 -18.59 5.41 16.74
N THR A 37 -19.87 5.75 16.95
CA THR A 37 -20.88 4.80 17.46
C THR A 37 -21.09 3.65 16.48
N ALA A 38 -21.25 3.94 15.19
CA ALA A 38 -21.48 2.94 14.15
C ALA A 38 -20.30 1.97 14.02
N VAL A 39 -19.06 2.48 14.06
CA VAL A 39 -17.85 1.64 14.03
C VAL A 39 -17.75 0.73 15.25
N GLN A 40 -18.08 1.24 16.45
CA GLN A 40 -18.07 0.43 17.68
C GLN A 40 -19.13 -0.66 17.69
N GLN A 41 -20.29 -0.42 17.06
CA GLN A 41 -21.40 -1.37 17.01
C GLN A 41 -21.35 -2.28 15.78
N ALA A 42 -20.40 -2.09 14.87
CA ALA A 42 -20.32 -2.81 13.61
C ALA A 42 -20.11 -4.31 13.83
N ARG A 43 -20.93 -5.11 13.15
CA ARG A 43 -20.84 -6.58 13.07
C ARG A 43 -20.71 -7.00 11.61
N ALA A 44 -20.38 -8.26 11.35
CA ALA A 44 -20.33 -8.80 9.99
C ALA A 44 -21.56 -8.40 9.15
N GLY A 45 -21.33 -7.87 7.95
CA GLY A 45 -22.36 -7.38 7.03
C GLY A 45 -22.86 -5.95 7.29
N THR A 46 -22.33 -5.26 8.31
CA THR A 46 -22.66 -3.84 8.53
C THR A 46 -22.09 -2.98 7.42
N ILE A 47 -22.92 -2.07 6.89
CA ILE A 47 -22.52 -1.01 5.96
C ILE A 47 -22.66 0.32 6.69
N ILE A 48 -21.57 1.08 6.81
CA ILE A 48 -21.54 2.43 7.37
C ILE A 48 -21.37 3.40 6.20
N ASP A 49 -22.44 4.13 5.89
CA ASP A 49 -22.48 5.12 4.81
C ASP A 49 -22.24 6.51 5.40
N LEU A 50 -21.09 7.09 5.09
CA LEU A 50 -20.75 8.45 5.50
C LEU A 50 -21.39 9.42 4.51
N ALA A 51 -22.30 10.28 5.00
CA ALA A 51 -22.82 11.41 4.23
C ALA A 51 -21.69 12.38 3.84
N ASP A 52 -21.97 13.24 2.87
CA ASP A 52 -21.03 14.24 2.39
C ASP A 52 -20.71 15.22 3.52
N GLY A 53 -19.43 15.55 3.69
CA GLY A 53 -19.02 16.46 4.74
C GLY A 53 -17.64 16.18 5.30
N ALA A 54 -17.23 17.04 6.23
CA ALA A 54 -15.97 16.95 6.94
C ALA A 54 -16.16 16.26 8.30
N TYR A 55 -15.40 15.18 8.53
CA TYR A 55 -15.33 14.45 9.78
C TYR A 55 -14.00 14.78 10.45
N THR A 56 -14.03 15.77 11.34
CA THR A 56 -12.83 16.24 12.06
C THR A 56 -12.46 15.27 13.16
N LEU A 57 -11.29 14.64 13.04
CA LEU A 57 -10.73 13.73 14.02
C LEU A 57 -9.47 14.32 14.65
N ASP A 58 -9.47 14.44 15.97
CA ASP A 58 -8.34 14.82 16.81
C ASP A 58 -7.55 13.60 17.31
N ARG A 59 -8.21 12.43 17.34
CA ARG A 59 -7.64 11.12 17.68
C ARG A 59 -8.00 10.09 16.61
N PRO A 60 -7.18 9.04 16.41
CA PRO A 60 -7.49 8.00 15.43
C PRO A 60 -8.85 7.35 15.70
N LEU A 61 -9.66 7.21 14.65
CA LEU A 61 -10.87 6.40 14.68
C LEU A 61 -10.44 4.92 14.71
N MET A 62 -10.60 4.30 15.89
CA MET A 62 -10.30 2.89 16.09
C MET A 62 -11.36 2.01 15.42
N ILE A 63 -10.95 1.19 14.46
CA ILE A 63 -11.81 0.24 13.76
C ILE A 63 -11.35 -1.17 14.16
N THR A 64 -12.14 -1.86 14.97
CA THR A 64 -11.82 -3.18 15.55
C THR A 64 -12.82 -4.26 15.15
N GLY A 65 -13.55 -4.04 14.05
CA GLY A 65 -14.65 -4.90 13.62
C GLY A 65 -14.21 -6.27 13.11
N GLN A 66 -15.07 -7.27 13.32
CA GLN A 66 -14.90 -8.65 12.84
C GLN A 66 -15.98 -8.96 11.80
N GLY A 67 -15.64 -8.77 10.53
CA GLY A 67 -16.44 -9.22 9.40
C GLY A 67 -16.17 -10.68 9.04
N THR A 68 -16.81 -11.14 7.97
CA THR A 68 -16.50 -12.45 7.36
C THR A 68 -16.28 -12.28 5.86
N GLN A 69 -15.75 -13.31 5.20
CA GLN A 69 -15.57 -13.30 3.74
C GLN A 69 -16.87 -13.00 2.96
N ARG A 70 -18.00 -13.55 3.43
CA ARG A 70 -19.31 -13.36 2.80
C ARG A 70 -19.97 -12.05 3.22
N HIS A 71 -19.70 -11.61 4.45
CA HIS A 71 -20.31 -10.43 5.05
C HIS A 71 -19.22 -9.55 5.68
N PRO A 72 -18.40 -8.86 4.88
CA PRO A 72 -17.42 -7.92 5.41
C PRO A 72 -18.11 -6.73 6.08
N ILE A 73 -17.38 -6.00 6.91
CA ILE A 73 -17.81 -4.69 7.39
C ILE A 73 -17.36 -3.66 6.34
N LEU A 74 -18.30 -2.87 5.82
CA LEU A 74 -18.03 -1.85 4.81
C LEU A 74 -18.18 -0.46 5.42
N ILE A 75 -17.13 0.35 5.36
CA ILE A 75 -17.12 1.76 5.75
C ILE A 75 -16.86 2.56 4.49
N ARG A 76 -17.86 3.30 3.98
CA ARG A 76 -17.72 3.99 2.70
C ARG A 76 -18.26 5.40 2.70
N ALA A 77 -17.73 6.23 1.80
CA ALA A 77 -18.41 7.47 1.44
C ALA A 77 -19.71 7.14 0.68
N LYS A 78 -20.81 7.82 1.02
CA LYS A 78 -22.07 7.69 0.29
C LYS A 78 -21.91 8.18 -1.15
N ASN A 79 -21.28 9.34 -1.33
CA ASN A 79 -20.82 9.84 -2.62
C ASN A 79 -19.28 9.83 -2.65
N LEU A 80 -18.70 9.23 -3.69
CA LEU A 80 -17.26 9.01 -3.80
C LEU A 80 -16.46 10.30 -3.57
N GLY A 81 -15.53 10.27 -2.62
CA GLY A 81 -14.64 11.38 -2.28
C GLY A 81 -15.25 12.50 -1.44
N GLN A 82 -16.57 12.50 -1.22
CA GLN A 82 -17.28 13.60 -0.54
C GLN A 82 -17.30 13.49 0.99
N ALA A 83 -17.07 12.30 1.54
CA ALA A 83 -16.79 12.12 2.97
C ALA A 83 -15.29 12.34 3.23
N ARG A 84 -14.96 13.43 3.91
CA ARG A 84 -13.58 13.90 4.13
C ARG A 84 -13.18 13.72 5.59
N ILE A 85 -12.21 12.86 5.86
CA ILE A 85 -11.57 12.75 7.18
C ILE A 85 -10.50 13.85 7.28
N VAL A 86 -10.69 14.79 8.20
CA VAL A 86 -9.80 15.95 8.42
C VAL A 86 -9.41 16.06 9.90
N GLY A 87 -8.67 17.10 10.27
CA GLY A 87 -8.20 17.29 11.65
C GLY A 87 -6.74 16.89 11.79
N THR A 88 -6.38 16.15 12.84
CA THR A 88 -4.99 15.75 13.14
C THR A 88 -4.78 14.24 13.18
N ALA A 89 -5.83 13.46 12.93
CA ALA A 89 -5.79 12.01 12.95
C ALA A 89 -6.69 11.42 11.84
N THR A 90 -6.51 10.14 11.54
CA THR A 90 -7.39 9.42 10.60
C THR A 90 -7.86 8.09 11.17
N LEU A 91 -7.50 6.97 10.55
CA LEU A 91 -8.02 5.64 10.79
C LEU A 91 -6.95 4.75 11.40
N HIS A 92 -7.33 3.99 12.42
CA HIS A 92 -6.52 2.89 12.93
C HIS A 92 -7.35 1.62 12.92
N ILE A 93 -7.14 0.80 11.89
CA ILE A 93 -7.70 -0.55 11.80
C ILE A 93 -6.83 -1.48 12.63
N ARG A 94 -7.36 -1.98 13.74
CA ARG A 94 -6.60 -2.76 14.72
C ARG A 94 -7.39 -3.97 15.17
N ASP A 95 -6.73 -5.12 15.29
CA ASP A 95 -7.35 -6.36 15.76
C ASP A 95 -8.65 -6.65 14.99
N ALA A 96 -8.64 -6.44 13.66
CA ALA A 96 -9.81 -6.46 12.80
C ALA A 96 -9.67 -7.51 11.69
N ALA A 97 -10.80 -8.01 11.18
CA ALA A 97 -10.82 -8.91 10.04
C ALA A 97 -11.96 -8.59 9.08
N TRP A 98 -11.72 -8.76 7.77
CA TRP A 98 -12.73 -8.57 6.71
C TRP A 98 -13.42 -7.19 6.80
N VAL A 99 -12.59 -6.15 6.85
CA VAL A 99 -13.01 -4.74 6.85
C VAL A 99 -12.66 -4.11 5.52
N ILE A 100 -13.61 -3.39 4.93
CA ILE A 100 -13.42 -2.61 3.71
C ILE A 100 -13.61 -1.14 4.06
N VAL A 101 -12.62 -0.30 3.75
CA VAL A 101 -12.73 1.16 3.79
C VAL A 101 -12.66 1.68 2.38
N ASP A 102 -13.69 2.41 1.96
CA ASP A 102 -13.89 2.70 0.55
C ASP A 102 -14.30 4.16 0.26
N GLY A 103 -13.66 4.76 -0.74
CA GLY A 103 -14.13 6.01 -1.33
C GLY A 103 -13.96 7.27 -0.48
N LEU A 104 -13.23 7.20 0.64
CA LEU A 104 -13.01 8.36 1.52
C LEU A 104 -11.90 9.27 1.00
N THR A 105 -12.02 10.57 1.29
CA THR A 105 -10.91 11.51 1.19
C THR A 105 -10.27 11.70 2.55
N LEU A 106 -8.95 11.51 2.64
CA LEU A 106 -8.20 11.60 3.88
C LEU A 106 -7.23 12.80 3.78
N ALA A 107 -7.50 13.86 4.55
CA ALA A 107 -6.73 15.10 4.55
C ALA A 107 -6.47 15.67 5.97
N PRO A 108 -5.90 14.88 6.91
CA PRO A 108 -5.40 15.36 8.18
C PRO A 108 -4.16 16.26 8.03
N VAL A 109 -3.87 17.01 9.08
CA VAL A 109 -2.57 17.61 9.37
C VAL A 109 -1.81 16.68 10.31
N LEU A 110 -0.81 15.97 9.79
CA LEU A 110 0.01 15.06 10.58
C LEU A 110 1.00 15.86 11.43
N LYS A 111 0.90 15.67 12.76
CA LYS A 111 1.84 16.26 13.74
C LYS A 111 2.65 15.19 14.49
N THR A 112 2.65 13.96 14.00
CA THR A 112 3.08 12.78 14.76
C THR A 112 4.06 11.93 13.96
N ARG A 113 4.78 11.06 14.67
CA ARG A 113 5.63 10.00 14.09
C ARG A 113 4.86 8.75 13.64
N HIS A 114 3.58 8.65 13.98
CA HIS A 114 2.73 7.53 13.57
C HIS A 114 2.22 7.76 12.17
N ALA A 115 1.97 6.65 11.46
CA ALA A 115 1.36 6.74 10.14
C ALA A 115 -0.03 7.37 10.23
N GLY A 116 -0.46 8.09 9.20
CA GLY A 116 -1.80 8.68 9.16
C GLY A 116 -2.88 7.60 9.24
N VAL A 117 -2.85 6.63 8.32
CA VAL A 117 -3.65 5.39 8.40
C VAL A 117 -2.78 4.24 8.89
N GLN A 118 -3.26 3.53 9.90
CA GLN A 118 -2.58 2.37 10.48
C GLN A 118 -3.43 1.13 10.34
N VAL A 119 -2.85 0.03 9.85
CA VAL A 119 -3.44 -1.30 9.85
C VAL A 119 -2.53 -2.22 10.66
N THR A 120 -3.01 -2.64 11.83
CA THR A 120 -2.21 -3.44 12.77
C THR A 120 -2.93 -4.68 13.25
N HIS A 121 -2.23 -5.81 13.40
CA HIS A 121 -2.80 -7.06 13.95
C HIS A 121 -4.10 -7.49 13.25
N SER A 122 -4.20 -7.27 11.94
CA SER A 122 -5.44 -7.43 11.19
C SER A 122 -5.28 -8.40 10.03
N ALA A 123 -6.39 -8.87 9.47
CA ALA A 123 -6.38 -9.72 8.29
C ALA A 123 -7.51 -9.36 7.30
N HIS A 124 -7.29 -9.55 6.01
CA HIS A 124 -8.35 -9.32 5.01
C HIS A 124 -8.93 -7.89 5.03
N VAL A 125 -8.08 -6.90 5.28
CA VAL A 125 -8.47 -5.49 5.21
C VAL A 125 -8.33 -5.00 3.78
N GLN A 126 -9.35 -4.33 3.24
CA GLN A 126 -9.29 -3.69 1.93
C GLN A 126 -9.43 -2.18 2.09
N LEU A 127 -8.48 -1.44 1.50
CA LEU A 127 -8.49 0.00 1.41
C LEU A 127 -8.64 0.37 -0.07
N SER A 128 -9.80 0.87 -0.47
CA SER A 128 -10.12 1.06 -1.88
C SER A 128 -10.60 2.46 -2.21
N ARG A 129 -10.21 2.98 -3.37
CA ARG A 129 -10.69 4.28 -3.87
C ARG A 129 -10.46 5.44 -2.88
N LEU A 130 -9.38 5.34 -2.09
CA LEU A 130 -9.04 6.35 -1.10
C LEU A 130 -8.22 7.46 -1.73
N SER A 131 -8.41 8.67 -1.20
CA SER A 131 -7.67 9.85 -1.59
C SER A 131 -6.77 10.28 -0.44
N PHE A 132 -5.47 10.00 -0.51
CA PHE A 132 -4.53 10.45 0.51
C PHE A 132 -3.98 11.83 0.13
N HIS A 133 -4.27 12.85 0.94
CA HIS A 133 -3.82 14.24 0.78
C HIS A 133 -3.42 14.83 2.13
N PHE A 134 -2.38 14.27 2.75
CA PHE A 134 -2.01 14.66 4.10
C PHE A 134 -1.18 15.93 4.07
N GLN A 135 -1.45 16.84 5.02
CA GLN A 135 -0.51 17.91 5.31
C GLN A 135 0.55 17.35 6.26
N GLU A 136 1.82 17.53 5.91
CA GLU A 136 2.95 16.94 6.61
C GLU A 136 3.78 18.02 7.31
N PRO A 137 4.47 17.69 8.40
CA PRO A 137 5.41 18.61 9.00
C PRO A 137 6.64 18.76 8.08
N LEU A 138 7.09 20.00 7.87
CA LEU A 138 8.25 20.32 7.04
C LEU A 138 9.44 20.78 7.89
N GLY A 139 10.65 20.65 7.34
CA GLY A 139 11.90 21.12 7.95
C GLY A 139 12.90 20.02 8.33
N ARG A 140 14.13 20.41 8.66
CA ARG A 140 15.29 19.51 8.81
C ARG A 140 15.13 18.42 9.89
N ARG A 141 14.30 18.68 10.90
CA ARG A 141 13.99 17.78 12.02
C ARG A 141 12.52 17.35 12.04
N ALA A 142 11.81 17.49 10.92
CA ALA A 142 10.42 17.03 10.83
C ALA A 142 10.34 15.52 11.12
N PRO A 143 9.33 15.08 11.89
CA PRO A 143 9.10 13.66 12.10
C PRO A 143 8.72 12.98 10.78
N MET A 144 9.09 11.70 10.64
CA MET A 144 8.69 10.89 9.49
C MET A 144 7.19 10.62 9.53
N ALA A 145 6.48 11.13 8.52
CA ALA A 145 5.04 11.00 8.36
C ALA A 145 4.74 9.92 7.32
N HIS A 146 4.62 8.66 7.77
CA HIS A 146 4.11 7.61 6.89
C HIS A 146 2.62 7.85 6.59
N TRP A 147 2.16 7.64 5.36
CA TRP A 147 0.74 7.85 5.04
C TRP A 147 -0.10 6.62 5.38
N LEU A 148 0.38 5.45 4.96
CA LEU A 148 -0.24 4.16 5.27
C LEU A 148 0.82 3.20 5.81
N SER A 149 0.51 2.51 6.92
CA SER A 149 1.34 1.43 7.42
C SER A 149 0.57 0.13 7.66
N PHE A 150 1.21 -0.98 7.32
CA PHE A 150 0.80 -2.34 7.67
C PHE A 150 1.81 -2.94 8.65
N HIS A 151 1.34 -3.36 9.82
CA HIS A 151 2.17 -4.02 10.83
C HIS A 151 1.45 -5.25 11.40
N ALA A 152 2.13 -6.39 11.49
CA ALA A 152 1.53 -7.66 11.90
C ALA A 152 0.18 -7.96 11.18
N THR A 153 0.11 -7.65 9.88
CA THR A 153 -1.13 -7.73 9.09
C THR A 153 -0.97 -8.72 7.93
N ARG A 154 -2.03 -9.44 7.57
CA ARG A 154 -1.99 -10.41 6.47
C ARG A 154 -3.16 -10.36 5.50
N HIS A 155 -2.93 -10.77 4.25
CA HIS A 155 -3.97 -10.90 3.22
C HIS A 155 -4.79 -9.62 3.01
N SER A 156 -4.14 -8.46 3.16
CA SER A 156 -4.78 -7.15 3.04
C SER A 156 -4.38 -6.49 1.72
N ARG A 157 -5.21 -5.56 1.27
CA ARG A 157 -5.07 -4.94 -0.06
C ARG A 157 -5.31 -3.44 0.02
N VAL A 158 -4.49 -2.67 -0.69
CA VAL A 158 -4.77 -1.26 -1.00
C VAL A 158 -4.81 -1.08 -2.51
N HIS A 159 -5.93 -0.57 -3.04
CA HIS A 159 -6.12 -0.48 -4.48
C HIS A 159 -6.97 0.68 -4.96
N HIS A 160 -6.80 1.05 -6.23
CA HIS A 160 -7.57 2.12 -6.89
C HIS A 160 -7.51 3.45 -6.12
N SER A 161 -6.47 3.64 -5.32
CA SER A 161 -6.30 4.80 -4.45
C SER A 161 -5.26 5.73 -5.02
N ARG A 162 -5.29 7.00 -4.61
CA ARG A 162 -4.33 8.02 -5.04
C ARG A 162 -3.55 8.58 -3.88
N PHE A 163 -2.25 8.75 -4.08
CA PHE A 163 -1.27 9.25 -3.12
C PHE A 163 -0.50 10.41 -3.74
N GLY A 164 -0.66 11.61 -3.20
CA GLY A 164 0.08 12.80 -3.63
C GLY A 164 -0.81 14.04 -3.71
N PRO A 165 -0.25 15.23 -3.99
CA PRO A 165 1.19 15.53 -3.97
C PRO A 165 1.76 15.52 -2.54
N ARG A 166 3.09 15.37 -2.39
CA ARG A 166 3.75 15.48 -1.08
C ARG A 166 5.24 15.82 -1.14
N VAL A 167 5.77 16.39 -0.06
CA VAL A 167 7.16 16.88 0.06
C VAL A 167 7.88 16.37 1.32
N GLY A 168 7.11 16.04 2.37
CA GLY A 168 7.66 15.70 3.68
C GLY A 168 8.32 14.33 3.72
N ILE A 169 9.22 14.15 4.69
CA ILE A 169 9.87 12.88 4.97
C ILE A 169 8.87 11.86 5.55
N GLY A 170 9.06 10.57 5.27
CA GLY A 170 8.08 9.52 5.52
C GLY A 170 7.77 8.74 4.24
N LEU A 171 6.93 7.72 4.35
CA LEU A 171 6.63 6.79 3.25
C LEU A 171 5.20 6.98 2.80
N ASP A 172 4.86 6.71 1.53
CA ASP A 172 3.44 6.59 1.17
C ASP A 172 2.87 5.31 1.76
N ILE A 173 3.60 4.21 1.59
CA ILE A 173 3.21 2.91 2.16
C ILE A 173 4.41 2.24 2.83
N GLU A 174 4.25 1.86 4.09
CA GLU A 174 5.15 0.94 4.78
C GLU A 174 4.48 -0.42 5.01
N VAL A 175 5.09 -1.49 4.52
CA VAL A 175 4.78 -2.86 4.92
C VAL A 175 5.87 -3.34 5.86
N ARG A 176 5.55 -3.46 7.15
CA ARG A 176 6.51 -3.83 8.19
C ARG A 176 6.29 -5.26 8.64
N LYS A 177 7.37 -6.02 8.83
CA LYS A 177 7.31 -7.34 9.49
C LYS A 177 6.54 -7.26 10.82
N PRO A 178 5.81 -8.30 11.23
CA PRO A 178 5.64 -9.59 10.56
C PRO A 178 4.47 -9.61 9.56
N SER A 179 4.19 -8.51 8.85
CA SER A 179 3.13 -8.52 7.83
C SER A 179 3.50 -9.42 6.64
N GLN A 180 2.50 -10.09 6.06
CA GLN A 180 2.66 -10.97 4.90
C GLN A 180 1.49 -10.88 3.92
N HIS A 181 1.71 -11.18 2.64
CA HIS A 181 0.65 -11.22 1.63
C HIS A 181 -0.14 -9.90 1.52
N ILE A 182 0.57 -8.76 1.59
CA ILE A 182 -0.02 -7.46 1.29
C ILE A 182 -0.03 -7.25 -0.22
N ARG A 183 -1.16 -6.79 -0.76
CA ARG A 183 -1.29 -6.48 -2.19
C ARG A 183 -1.52 -4.98 -2.38
N ILE A 184 -0.70 -4.36 -3.23
CA ILE A 184 -0.73 -2.93 -3.55
C ILE A 184 -0.92 -2.83 -5.05
N ASP A 185 -2.13 -2.49 -5.51
CA ASP A 185 -2.43 -2.54 -6.93
C ASP A 185 -3.40 -1.49 -7.48
N HIS A 186 -3.24 -1.12 -8.76
CA HIS A 186 -4.08 -0.10 -9.41
C HIS A 186 -4.09 1.26 -8.70
N ASN A 187 -3.04 1.59 -7.94
CA ASN A 187 -2.93 2.88 -7.29
C ASN A 187 -2.19 3.88 -8.19
N TYR A 188 -2.46 5.15 -7.95
CA TYR A 188 -1.78 6.28 -8.58
C TYR A 188 -0.96 7.04 -7.53
N PHE A 189 0.36 6.91 -7.61
CA PHE A 189 1.31 7.68 -6.82
C PHE A 189 1.83 8.81 -7.69
N TYR A 190 1.79 10.05 -7.19
CA TYR A 190 2.16 11.19 -8.01
C TYR A 190 2.75 12.35 -7.22
N ASP A 191 3.60 13.13 -7.90
CA ASP A 191 4.16 14.39 -7.40
C ASP A 191 4.74 14.26 -5.98
N ARG A 192 5.65 13.29 -5.83
CA ARG A 192 6.45 13.13 -4.61
C ARG A 192 7.75 13.88 -4.81
N GLU A 193 7.86 15.07 -4.24
CA GLU A 193 8.99 15.96 -4.48
C GLU A 193 10.29 15.44 -3.86
N THR A 194 11.41 15.74 -4.53
CA THR A 194 12.75 15.39 -4.06
C THR A 194 13.03 16.01 -2.70
N HIS A 195 13.27 15.15 -1.71
CA HIS A 195 13.59 15.60 -0.35
C HIS A 195 15.10 15.79 -0.13
N GLY A 196 15.95 15.12 -0.91
CA GLY A 196 17.41 15.22 -0.81
C GLY A 196 18.03 14.44 0.36
N ARG A 197 17.27 13.59 1.05
CA ARG A 197 17.74 12.71 2.14
C ARG A 197 16.99 11.38 2.11
N ASN A 198 17.59 10.36 2.71
CA ASN A 198 16.96 9.04 2.95
C ASN A 198 15.74 9.16 3.87
N GLY A 199 14.75 8.28 3.67
CA GLY A 199 13.51 8.21 4.43
C GLY A 199 12.32 8.79 3.69
N ALA A 200 12.45 8.95 2.37
CA ALA A 200 11.44 9.50 1.49
C ALA A 200 11.07 8.51 0.38
N GLU A 201 11.12 7.21 0.64
CA GLU A 201 10.70 6.19 -0.33
C GLU A 201 9.16 6.26 -0.57
N THR A 202 8.71 5.93 -1.78
CA THR A 202 7.25 5.83 -2.04
C THR A 202 6.69 4.62 -1.31
N ILE A 203 7.29 3.45 -1.52
CA ILE A 203 6.90 2.20 -0.84
C ILE A 203 8.12 1.55 -0.21
N ARG A 204 7.99 1.10 1.05
CA ARG A 204 9.00 0.25 1.70
C ARG A 204 8.40 -1.05 2.21
N ILE A 205 9.09 -2.17 1.95
CA ILE A 205 8.75 -3.49 2.51
C ILE A 205 9.86 -3.90 3.49
N ASP A 206 9.67 -3.58 4.77
CA ASP A 206 10.67 -3.70 5.82
C ASP A 206 10.63 -5.05 6.56
N GLY A 207 11.64 -5.88 6.33
CA GLY A 207 11.92 -7.13 7.06
C GLY A 207 12.65 -6.95 8.40
N GLY A 208 12.91 -5.70 8.83
CA GLY A 208 13.66 -5.34 10.02
C GLY A 208 15.13 -5.77 9.98
N ARG A 209 15.80 -5.77 11.15
CA ARG A 209 17.24 -6.09 11.24
C ARG A 209 17.57 -7.45 10.61
N GLY A 210 18.60 -7.47 9.77
CA GLY A 210 19.03 -8.65 9.02
C GLY A 210 18.19 -8.96 7.78
N HIS A 211 17.02 -8.33 7.62
CA HIS A 211 16.19 -8.39 6.41
C HIS A 211 15.74 -9.80 5.99
N ARG A 212 15.73 -10.74 6.94
CA ARG A 212 15.36 -12.15 6.75
C ARG A 212 13.88 -12.40 7.03
N TRP A 213 13.00 -11.83 6.21
CA TRP A 213 11.56 -12.02 6.36
C TRP A 213 10.90 -12.29 5.02
N ASP A 214 10.20 -13.42 4.90
CA ASP A 214 9.40 -13.74 3.72
C ASP A 214 8.09 -12.95 3.77
N ALA A 215 8.04 -11.79 3.11
CA ALA A 215 6.89 -10.90 3.15
C ALA A 215 5.80 -11.26 2.14
N TYR A 216 6.16 -11.86 1.00
CA TYR A 216 5.20 -12.20 -0.06
C TYR A 216 4.32 -11.02 -0.52
N THR A 217 4.83 -9.79 -0.44
CA THR A 217 4.09 -8.60 -0.88
C THR A 217 4.06 -8.55 -2.40
N VAL A 218 2.92 -8.16 -2.95
CA VAL A 218 2.73 -7.98 -4.40
C VAL A 218 2.41 -6.52 -4.69
N ILE A 219 3.26 -5.86 -5.48
CA ILE A 219 3.06 -4.50 -5.98
C ILE A 219 2.82 -4.60 -7.48
N GLU A 220 1.61 -4.33 -7.95
CA GLU A 220 1.27 -4.54 -9.36
C GLU A 220 0.28 -3.56 -9.97
N HIS A 221 0.39 -3.28 -11.27
CA HIS A 221 -0.56 -2.41 -11.98
C HIS A 221 -0.70 -1.00 -11.38
N ASN A 222 0.32 -0.49 -10.69
CA ASN A 222 0.33 0.89 -10.18
C ASN A 222 1.01 1.83 -11.18
N LEU A 223 0.63 3.10 -11.14
CA LEU A 223 1.32 4.19 -11.81
C LEU A 223 2.07 5.04 -10.78
N PHE A 224 3.36 5.22 -11.00
CA PHE A 224 4.25 6.13 -10.27
C PHE A 224 4.66 7.25 -11.23
N ASP A 225 4.10 8.44 -11.10
CA ASP A 225 4.32 9.60 -11.99
C ASP A 225 4.99 10.73 -11.21
N ARG A 226 6.24 11.07 -11.51
CA ARG A 226 7.02 12.05 -10.72
C ARG A 226 7.12 11.67 -9.24
N CYS A 227 7.39 10.39 -8.99
CA CYS A 227 7.67 9.87 -7.65
C CYS A 227 9.15 10.03 -7.31
N SER A 228 9.58 11.23 -6.97
CA SER A 228 10.99 11.66 -6.90
C SER A 228 11.52 11.86 -5.49
N GLY A 229 10.88 11.30 -4.46
CA GLY A 229 11.22 11.56 -3.05
C GLY A 229 12.69 11.36 -2.68
N GLU A 230 13.28 10.25 -3.14
CA GLU A 230 14.70 9.92 -3.00
C GLU A 230 15.12 8.84 -4.03
N GLY A 231 16.36 8.34 -3.93
CA GLY A 231 16.90 7.32 -4.84
C GLY A 231 16.21 5.95 -4.80
N GLU A 232 15.30 5.71 -3.86
CA GLU A 232 14.51 4.48 -3.75
C GLU A 232 13.01 4.78 -3.93
N ILE A 233 12.46 4.60 -5.13
CA ILE A 233 11.00 4.71 -5.36
C ILE A 233 10.30 3.59 -4.57
N ILE A 234 10.72 2.34 -4.80
CA ILE A 234 10.34 1.18 -4.02
C ILE A 234 11.58 0.61 -3.36
N SER A 235 11.58 0.51 -2.03
CA SER A 235 12.67 -0.08 -1.25
C SER A 235 12.26 -1.42 -0.64
N ILE A 236 12.74 -2.49 -1.25
CA ILE A 236 12.49 -3.87 -0.81
C ILE A 236 13.60 -4.27 0.17
N LYS A 237 13.22 -4.49 1.43
CA LYS A 237 14.13 -4.86 2.53
C LYS A 237 13.71 -6.19 3.17
N SER A 238 13.26 -7.14 2.33
CA SER A 238 12.65 -8.43 2.70
C SER A 238 12.71 -9.42 1.52
N HIS A 239 12.21 -10.64 1.72
CA HIS A 239 12.27 -11.74 0.76
C HIS A 239 10.93 -11.99 0.04
N ARG A 240 11.03 -12.65 -1.13
CA ARG A 240 9.90 -13.25 -1.87
C ARG A 240 8.79 -12.27 -2.28
N ASN A 241 9.14 -11.01 -2.50
CA ASN A 241 8.20 -10.02 -3.00
C ASN A 241 8.11 -10.04 -4.53
N THR A 242 6.99 -9.55 -5.06
CA THR A 242 6.80 -9.38 -6.51
C THR A 242 6.45 -7.94 -6.82
N VAL A 243 7.20 -7.32 -7.74
CA VAL A 243 6.89 -6.02 -8.36
C VAL A 243 6.63 -6.27 -9.83
N ARG A 244 5.39 -6.15 -10.29
CA ARG A 244 5.05 -6.48 -11.68
C ARG A 244 4.06 -5.56 -12.37
N ALA A 245 4.22 -5.37 -13.67
CA ALA A 245 3.26 -4.62 -14.49
C ALA A 245 2.94 -3.20 -13.95
N ASN A 246 3.90 -2.56 -13.27
CA ASN A 246 3.79 -1.16 -12.87
C ASN A 246 4.42 -0.26 -13.93
N THR A 247 4.01 1.01 -13.94
CA THR A 247 4.63 2.05 -14.76
C THR A 247 5.28 3.08 -13.84
N PHE A 248 6.57 3.31 -14.03
CA PHE A 248 7.35 4.38 -13.43
C PHE A 248 7.63 5.40 -14.52
N ARG A 249 7.10 6.61 -14.36
CA ARG A 249 7.17 7.68 -15.35
C ARG A 249 7.77 8.93 -14.71
N GLU A 250 8.79 9.51 -15.35
CA GLU A 250 9.42 10.77 -14.93
C GLU A 250 9.77 10.79 -13.44
N SER A 251 10.23 9.67 -12.88
CA SER A 251 10.45 9.52 -11.44
C SER A 251 11.93 9.38 -11.13
N PHE A 252 12.46 10.23 -10.26
CA PHE A 252 13.81 10.10 -9.72
C PHE A 252 13.88 8.87 -8.79
N GLY A 253 14.86 8.01 -9.02
CA GLY A 253 15.14 6.85 -8.18
C GLY A 253 14.94 5.51 -8.91
N ALA A 254 15.12 4.41 -8.16
CA ALA A 254 15.03 3.05 -8.67
C ALA A 254 13.99 2.22 -7.90
N VAL A 255 13.52 1.13 -8.51
CA VAL A 255 13.05 -0.02 -7.74
C VAL A 255 14.28 -0.72 -7.17
N THR A 256 14.47 -0.62 -5.86
CA THR A 256 15.65 -1.13 -5.19
C THR A 256 15.32 -2.38 -4.38
N ILE A 257 15.96 -3.50 -4.74
CA ILE A 257 16.11 -4.64 -3.82
C ILE A 257 17.27 -4.29 -2.89
N ARG A 258 16.95 -3.50 -1.86
CA ARG A 258 17.95 -2.96 -0.94
C ARG A 258 18.54 -4.06 -0.09
N SER A 259 17.73 -5.03 0.28
CA SER A 259 18.15 -6.27 0.92
C SER A 259 17.10 -7.37 0.73
N GLY A 260 17.56 -8.62 0.81
CA GLY A 260 16.72 -9.81 0.73
C GLY A 260 16.76 -10.53 -0.61
N ASP A 261 16.25 -11.76 -0.59
CA ASP A 261 16.45 -12.75 -1.63
C ASP A 261 15.11 -13.20 -2.25
N TYR A 262 15.19 -13.85 -3.41
CA TYR A 262 14.04 -14.44 -4.11
C TYR A 262 12.93 -13.44 -4.51
N ASN A 263 13.25 -12.16 -4.62
CA ASN A 263 12.33 -11.14 -5.13
C ASN A 263 12.24 -11.20 -6.66
N ARG A 264 11.08 -10.84 -7.20
CA ARG A 264 10.83 -10.80 -8.65
C ARG A 264 10.37 -9.42 -9.10
N ILE A 265 11.08 -8.82 -10.05
CA ILE A 265 10.72 -7.56 -10.68
C ILE A 265 10.47 -7.83 -12.17
N THR A 266 9.22 -7.79 -12.62
CA THR A 266 8.87 -8.31 -13.95
C THR A 266 7.79 -7.53 -14.70
N GLY A 267 7.93 -7.33 -16.00
CA GLY A 267 6.87 -6.72 -16.80
C GLY A 267 6.62 -5.23 -16.50
N ASN A 268 7.53 -4.53 -15.81
CA ASN A 268 7.34 -3.12 -15.48
C ASN A 268 7.84 -2.22 -16.60
N PHE A 269 7.28 -1.03 -16.72
CA PHE A 269 7.71 0.04 -17.63
C PHE A 269 8.39 1.14 -16.82
N PHE A 270 9.62 1.47 -17.19
CA PHE A 270 10.39 2.58 -16.64
C PHE A 270 10.66 3.56 -17.75
N LEU A 271 10.05 4.74 -17.67
CA LEU A 271 9.99 5.72 -18.74
C LEU A 271 10.46 7.08 -18.20
N ALA A 272 11.60 7.55 -18.68
CA ALA A 272 12.04 8.91 -18.46
C ALA A 272 12.33 9.58 -19.80
N PHE A 273 11.76 10.75 -19.98
CA PHE A 273 11.97 11.61 -21.15
C PHE A 273 12.71 12.88 -20.74
N THR A 274 12.50 13.34 -19.50
CA THR A 274 13.09 14.57 -18.99
C THR A 274 13.79 14.43 -17.63
N GLU A 275 13.41 13.45 -16.81
CA GLU A 275 14.00 13.22 -15.48
C GLU A 275 15.41 12.61 -15.59
N PRO A 276 16.47 13.38 -15.31
CA PRO A 276 17.85 12.95 -15.55
C PRO A 276 18.36 11.94 -14.51
N MET A 277 17.66 11.77 -13.38
CA MET A 277 18.01 10.82 -12.33
C MET A 277 17.02 9.65 -12.26
N ALA A 278 16.35 9.32 -13.35
CA ALA A 278 15.54 8.12 -13.41
C ALA A 278 16.41 6.86 -13.54
N PHE A 279 16.14 5.84 -12.73
CA PHE A 279 16.84 4.57 -12.74
C PHE A 279 15.84 3.41 -12.88
N GLY A 280 16.31 2.28 -13.39
CA GLY A 280 15.48 1.08 -13.50
C GLY A 280 15.47 0.31 -12.18
N VAL A 281 16.31 -0.71 -12.10
CA VAL A 281 16.37 -1.61 -10.94
C VAL A 281 17.76 -1.60 -10.31
N ARG A 282 17.82 -1.40 -8.99
CA ARG A 282 19.02 -1.62 -8.18
C ARG A 282 18.90 -2.93 -7.41
N ILE A 283 19.89 -3.80 -7.51
CA ILE A 283 19.82 -5.19 -7.06
C ILE A 283 20.94 -5.48 -6.07
N HIS A 284 20.56 -5.97 -4.90
CA HIS A 284 21.43 -6.67 -3.95
C HIS A 284 20.82 -8.04 -3.62
N GLY A 285 21.53 -8.87 -2.84
CA GLY A 285 21.04 -10.19 -2.40
C GLY A 285 21.12 -11.27 -3.49
N LEU A 286 20.59 -12.45 -3.16
CA LEU A 286 20.70 -13.66 -3.96
C LEU A 286 19.35 -14.08 -4.56
N HIS A 287 19.41 -14.80 -5.68
CA HIS A 287 18.25 -15.42 -6.36
C HIS A 287 17.13 -14.46 -6.77
N ASN A 288 17.40 -13.16 -6.78
CA ASN A 288 16.50 -12.15 -7.29
C ASN A 288 16.40 -12.23 -8.81
N ARG A 289 15.23 -11.93 -9.37
CA ARG A 289 14.94 -12.05 -10.81
C ARG A 289 14.39 -10.75 -11.37
N VAL A 290 15.02 -10.22 -12.41
CA VAL A 290 14.58 -9.04 -13.15
C VAL A 290 14.33 -9.44 -14.60
N ILE A 291 13.05 -9.53 -15.00
CA ILE A 291 12.65 -10.21 -16.26
C ILE A 291 11.59 -9.41 -17.01
N ASN A 292 11.77 -9.19 -18.31
CA ASN A 292 10.78 -8.55 -19.20
C ASN A 292 10.37 -7.14 -18.73
N ASN A 293 11.28 -6.34 -18.21
CA ASN A 293 10.99 -4.94 -17.91
C ASN A 293 11.40 -4.08 -19.12
N TYR A 294 10.57 -3.11 -19.48
CA TYR A 294 10.89 -2.12 -20.51
C TYR A 294 11.48 -0.89 -19.84
N MET A 295 12.65 -0.44 -20.30
CA MET A 295 13.40 0.65 -19.69
C MET A 295 13.86 1.62 -20.78
N TYR A 296 13.43 2.88 -20.69
CA TYR A 296 13.70 3.89 -21.70
C TYR A 296 14.07 5.23 -21.06
N GLY A 297 15.13 5.85 -21.58
CA GLY A 297 15.64 7.16 -21.17
C GLY A 297 16.14 7.27 -19.73
N LEU A 298 16.48 6.13 -19.12
CA LEU A 298 17.01 6.07 -17.75
C LEU A 298 18.52 6.32 -17.75
N GLU A 299 19.02 6.98 -16.71
CA GLU A 299 20.45 7.18 -16.49
C GLU A 299 21.19 5.83 -16.32
N ARG A 300 20.58 4.89 -15.55
CA ARG A 300 21.02 3.49 -15.48
C ARG A 300 19.82 2.55 -15.42
N CYS A 301 19.81 1.57 -16.31
CA CYS A 301 18.75 0.55 -16.38
C CYS A 301 18.87 -0.46 -15.24
N ILE A 302 20.05 -1.04 -15.05
CA ILE A 302 20.34 -2.01 -13.98
C ILE A 302 21.56 -1.54 -13.20
N ILE A 303 21.44 -1.53 -11.89
CA ILE A 303 22.52 -1.22 -10.96
C ILE A 303 22.75 -2.48 -10.11
N SER A 304 23.91 -3.10 -10.26
CA SER A 304 24.36 -4.20 -9.40
C SER A 304 25.57 -3.72 -8.63
N SER A 305 25.52 -3.77 -7.30
CA SER A 305 26.65 -3.34 -6.47
C SER A 305 26.77 -4.16 -5.19
N TRP A 306 28.01 -4.28 -4.72
CA TRP A 306 28.33 -4.85 -3.41
C TRP A 306 28.20 -3.75 -2.34
N GLY A 307 27.41 -4.03 -1.30
CA GLY A 307 27.24 -3.13 -0.17
C GLY A 307 26.31 -1.92 -0.43
N ASP A 308 26.19 -1.07 0.58
CA ASP A 308 25.24 0.05 0.67
C ASP A 308 25.66 1.27 -0.17
N THR A 309 26.08 1.05 -1.41
CA THR A 309 26.43 2.12 -2.33
C THR A 309 25.16 2.89 -2.68
N HIS A 310 24.97 4.02 -2.01
CA HIS A 310 23.92 4.98 -2.32
C HIS A 310 24.06 5.36 -3.79
N ILE A 311 22.92 5.48 -4.50
CA ILE A 311 22.90 6.17 -5.78
C ILE A 311 23.33 7.60 -5.45
N PRO A 312 24.51 8.06 -5.88
CA PRO A 312 24.99 9.38 -5.51
C PRO A 312 24.00 10.40 -6.05
N TYR A 313 23.58 11.34 -5.20
CA TYR A 313 22.94 12.56 -5.67
C TYR A 313 24.00 13.31 -6.48
N ILE A 314 23.85 13.31 -7.80
CA ILE A 314 24.73 14.09 -8.68
C ILE A 314 24.05 15.44 -8.84
N ASP A 315 24.72 16.49 -8.37
CA ASP A 315 24.30 17.87 -8.61
C ASP A 315 24.11 18.10 -10.11
N SER A 316 22.94 18.60 -10.51
CA SER A 316 22.60 18.89 -11.89
C SER A 316 23.58 19.85 -12.58
N THR A 317 24.32 20.67 -11.82
CA THR A 317 25.31 21.62 -12.35
C THR A 317 26.65 21.00 -12.74
N LEU A 318 26.92 19.76 -12.32
CA LEU A 318 28.19 19.05 -12.61
C LEU A 318 28.16 18.23 -13.92
N ARG A 319 27.06 18.27 -14.69
CA ARG A 319 26.83 17.40 -15.86
C ARG A 319 27.54 17.79 -17.15
N GLU A 320 28.12 18.99 -17.27
CA GLU A 320 28.92 19.33 -18.47
C GLU A 320 30.17 18.45 -18.63
N ALA A 321 30.60 17.75 -17.56
CA ALA A 321 31.75 16.85 -17.57
C ALA A 321 31.41 15.36 -17.86
N MET A 322 30.14 14.97 -17.96
CA MET A 322 29.72 13.55 -18.11
C MET A 322 29.08 13.24 -19.47
N THR A 323 29.30 14.08 -20.47
CA THR A 323 28.73 13.96 -21.83
C THR A 323 29.28 12.81 -22.68
N ASP A 324 30.16 11.95 -22.15
CA ASP A 324 30.67 10.80 -22.89
C ASP A 324 30.31 9.46 -22.22
N GLY A 325 29.45 8.71 -22.92
CA GLY A 325 29.60 7.25 -22.96
C GLY A 325 28.56 6.45 -22.18
N CYS A 326 27.40 6.25 -22.79
CA CYS A 326 26.73 4.96 -22.65
C CYS A 326 27.65 3.88 -23.27
N ARG A 327 28.54 3.29 -22.47
CA ARG A 327 29.21 2.03 -22.80
C ARG A 327 28.88 1.02 -21.74
N SER A 328 27.93 0.15 -22.07
CA SER A 328 27.86 -1.18 -21.49
C SER A 328 29.18 -1.91 -21.78
N HIS A 329 29.92 -2.26 -20.74
CA HIS A 329 30.91 -3.33 -20.82
C HIS A 329 30.53 -4.40 -19.80
N THR A 330 30.10 -5.54 -20.37
CA THR A 330 30.01 -6.92 -19.86
C THR A 330 29.73 -7.14 -18.38
#